data_AF-A0A3P7PDR8-F1
#
_entry.id   AF-A0A3P7PDR8-F1
#
_cell.length_a   1.000
_cell.length_b   1.000
_cell.length_c   1.000
_cell.angle_alpha   90.00
_cell.angle_beta   90.00
_cell.angle_gamma   90.00
#
_symmetry.space_group_name_H-M   'P 1'
#
loop_
_entity.id
_entity.type
_entity.pdbx_description
1 polymer ?
#
loop_
_entity_poly.entity_id
_entity_poly.type
_entity_poly.pdbx_seq_one_letter_code
_entity_poly.pdbx_strand_id
1 'polypeptide(L)'
;MFSKVGQNERQLTGRYTALHTTNTGAIIGYSMNTKEIKLRKLAVLLFVIFTFSTLYWAGLRVVRAYEFSINCEGYLKRAADSNTIELAIMELDTAIAYMEEKGLTEGIVSIFLKQPQNDIAFWYQNLVASRQELLSINPDAGQLEKSNILMKLRETLLDSGVVTYPEGISIYPNNLLYFIWGIASILGVCITGYYLYISTEPSSFSRINNYRDF
;
A
#
# COMPACT_ATOMS: atom_id res chain seq x y z
N MET A 1 29.79 -67.18 28.79
CA MET A 1 30.37 -67.00 27.44
C MET A 1 29.26 -66.46 26.55
N PHE A 2 29.32 -65.15 26.25
CA PHE A 2 28.49 -64.33 25.34
C PHE A 2 26.97 -64.27 25.56
N SER A 3 26.26 -63.18 25.36
CA SER A 3 26.56 -61.76 25.15
C SER A 3 25.20 -61.09 24.96
N LYS A 4 24.94 -60.02 25.73
CA LYS A 4 24.05 -58.89 25.46
C LYS A 4 23.17 -59.00 24.20
N VAL A 5 21.89 -59.30 24.41
CA VAL A 5 20.81 -58.93 23.49
C VAL A 5 20.64 -57.41 23.63
N GLY A 6 21.38 -56.65 22.80
CA GLY A 6 21.31 -55.19 22.72
C GLY A 6 19.91 -54.76 22.26
N GLN A 7 19.22 -53.91 23.01
CA GLN A 7 19.23 -52.46 22.78
C GLN A 7 19.42 -52.07 21.31
N ASN A 8 18.40 -52.31 20.49
CA ASN A 8 18.31 -51.73 19.14
C ASN A 8 16.98 -50.98 18.92
N GLU A 9 16.44 -50.38 19.98
CA GLU A 9 15.37 -49.37 19.90
C GLU A 9 15.96 -47.94 19.89
N ARG A 10 16.97 -47.70 19.06
CA ARG A 10 17.49 -46.34 18.86
C ARG A 10 17.28 -45.90 17.41
N GLN A 11 16.38 -44.92 17.30
CA GLN A 11 16.26 -43.96 16.20
C GLN A 11 15.50 -44.40 14.95
N LEU A 12 14.21 -44.70 15.12
CA LEU A 12 13.22 -44.38 14.09
C LEU A 12 12.98 -42.86 14.08
N THR A 13 14.00 -42.09 13.66
CA THR A 13 13.78 -40.70 13.25
C THR A 13 12.93 -40.74 11.98
N GLY A 14 11.64 -40.44 12.15
CA GLY A 14 10.62 -40.49 11.10
C GLY A 14 11.04 -39.73 9.83
N ARG A 15 11.42 -40.50 8.80
CA ARG A 15 11.49 -40.05 7.41
C ARG A 15 10.06 -40.06 6.87
N TYR A 16 9.51 -38.89 6.58
CA TYR A 16 8.26 -38.77 5.83
C TYR A 16 8.60 -38.86 4.34
N THR A 17 8.32 -40.00 3.71
CA THR A 17 8.50 -40.21 2.27
C THR A 17 7.24 -39.74 1.54
N ALA A 18 7.31 -38.63 0.81
CA ALA A 18 6.28 -38.29 -0.17
C ALA A 18 6.56 -39.11 -1.45
N LEU A 19 5.64 -40.00 -1.82
CA LEU A 19 5.74 -40.84 -3.02
C LEU A 19 5.05 -40.13 -4.19
N HIS A 20 5.83 -39.69 -5.19
CA HIS A 20 5.29 -39.32 -6.50
C HIS A 20 5.56 -40.46 -7.48
N THR A 21 4.51 -41.08 -8.02
CA THR A 21 4.60 -42.06 -9.11
C THR A 21 4.65 -41.33 -10.46
N THR A 22 5.74 -41.51 -11.20
CA THR A 22 5.80 -41.13 -12.62
C THR A 22 5.17 -42.23 -13.49
N ASN A 23 4.75 -41.90 -14.72
CA ASN A 23 4.21 -42.85 -15.71
C ASN A 23 5.16 -44.00 -16.09
N THR A 24 6.41 -43.98 -15.59
CA THR A 24 7.45 -45.00 -15.78
C THR A 24 7.62 -45.93 -14.57
N GLY A 25 6.81 -45.79 -13.51
CA GLY A 25 6.89 -46.66 -12.32
C GLY A 25 8.09 -46.38 -11.40
N ALA A 26 8.88 -45.33 -11.66
CA ALA A 26 9.98 -44.92 -10.80
C ALA A 26 9.44 -44.13 -9.59
N ILE A 27 9.67 -44.65 -8.39
CA ILE A 27 9.39 -43.95 -7.13
C ILE A 27 10.62 -43.11 -6.78
N ILE A 28 10.55 -41.79 -6.95
CA ILE A 28 11.59 -40.88 -6.45
C ILE A 28 11.19 -40.45 -5.04
N GLY A 29 11.68 -41.15 -4.03
CA GLY A 29 11.47 -40.80 -2.63
C GLY A 29 12.41 -39.67 -2.19
N TYR A 30 11.88 -38.47 -1.98
CA TYR A 30 12.64 -37.39 -1.35
C TYR A 30 12.57 -37.55 0.17
N SER A 31 13.69 -37.92 0.79
CA SER A 31 13.84 -37.90 2.24
C SER A 31 14.24 -36.49 2.68
N MET A 32 13.27 -35.62 2.99
CA MET A 32 13.57 -34.34 3.63
C MET A 32 14.02 -34.54 5.08
N ASN A 33 15.04 -33.79 5.49
CA ASN A 33 15.46 -33.78 6.90
C ASN A 33 14.43 -32.98 7.73
N THR A 34 14.23 -33.36 8.99
CA THR A 34 13.41 -32.63 9.98
C THR A 34 13.70 -31.13 10.04
N LYS A 35 14.95 -30.68 9.83
CA LYS A 35 15.33 -29.25 9.75
C LYS A 35 14.70 -28.55 8.55
N GLU A 36 14.71 -29.18 7.37
CA GLU A 36 14.12 -28.63 6.13
C GLU A 36 12.60 -28.54 6.24
N ILE A 37 11.96 -29.54 6.86
CA ILE A 37 10.52 -29.51 7.12
C ILE A 37 10.15 -28.33 8.03
N LYS A 38 10.94 -28.08 9.09
CA LYS A 38 10.72 -26.93 9.99
C LYS A 38 10.89 -25.59 9.26
N LEU A 39 11.95 -25.46 8.45
CA LEU A 39 12.21 -24.25 7.67
C LEU A 39 11.09 -23.97 6.65
N ARG A 40 10.60 -24.98 5.95
CA ARG A 40 9.47 -24.82 5.00
C ARG A 40 8.19 -24.38 5.70
N LYS A 41 7.87 -24.97 6.87
CA LYS A 41 6.70 -24.54 7.67
C LYS A 41 6.82 -23.08 8.11
N LEU A 42 8.02 -22.67 8.55
CA LEU A 42 8.29 -21.28 8.91
C LEU A 42 8.14 -20.34 7.70
N ALA A 43 8.66 -20.72 6.54
CA ALA A 43 8.54 -19.93 5.32
C ALA A 43 7.09 -19.77 4.86
N VAL A 44 6.27 -20.83 4.94
CA VAL A 44 4.82 -20.74 4.67
C VAL A 44 4.14 -19.78 5.64
N LEU A 45 4.44 -19.88 6.94
CA LEU A 45 3.86 -18.97 7.93
C LEU A 45 4.22 -17.50 7.63
N LEU A 46 5.49 -17.22 7.34
CA LEU A 46 5.95 -15.86 7.01
C LEU A 46 5.32 -15.35 5.71
N PHE A 47 5.22 -16.19 4.68
CA PHE A 47 4.55 -15.84 3.42
C PHE A 47 3.09 -15.42 3.66
N VAL A 48 2.36 -16.18 4.47
CA VAL A 48 0.98 -15.85 4.85
C VAL A 48 0.92 -14.52 5.61
N ILE A 49 1.80 -14.29 6.59
CA ILE A 49 1.86 -13.03 7.35
C ILE A 49 2.13 -11.84 6.43
N PHE A 50 3.13 -11.92 5.55
CA PHE A 50 3.45 -10.83 4.62
C PHE A 50 2.32 -10.57 3.61
N THR A 51 1.61 -11.62 3.19
CA THR A 51 0.44 -11.49 2.31
C THR A 51 -0.66 -10.69 3.01
N PHE A 52 -1.03 -11.07 4.23
CA PHE A 52 -2.03 -10.33 5.01
C PHE A 52 -1.58 -8.90 5.33
N SER A 53 -0.30 -8.69 5.65
CA SER A 53 0.28 -7.35 5.85
C SER A 53 0.13 -6.48 4.59
N THR A 54 0.41 -7.03 3.41
CA THR A 54 0.28 -6.31 2.13
C THR A 54 -1.17 -5.93 1.84
N LEU A 55 -2.11 -6.86 2.06
CA LEU A 55 -3.53 -6.60 1.88
C LEU A 55 -4.04 -5.53 2.86
N TYR A 56 -3.60 -5.61 4.13
CA TYR A 56 -3.98 -4.63 5.14
C TYR A 56 -3.43 -3.23 4.82
N TRP A 57 -2.17 -3.15 4.40
CA TRP A 57 -1.55 -1.90 3.93
C TRP A 57 -2.32 -1.29 2.75
N ALA A 58 -2.69 -2.09 1.75
CA ALA A 58 -3.45 -1.63 0.60
C ALA A 58 -4.86 -1.17 1.00
N GLY A 59 -5.54 -1.92 1.87
CA GLY A 59 -6.88 -1.57 2.38
C GLY A 59 -6.89 -0.25 3.13
N LEU A 60 -5.92 -0.02 4.04
CA LEU A 60 -5.82 1.25 4.76
C LEU A 60 -5.58 2.44 3.82
N ARG A 61 -4.77 2.28 2.78
CA ARG A 61 -4.54 3.33 1.77
C ARG A 61 -5.83 3.72 1.05
N VAL A 62 -6.65 2.73 0.69
CA VAL A 62 -7.95 2.96 0.04
C VAL A 62 -8.92 3.69 0.98
N VAL A 63 -9.03 3.24 2.24
CA VAL A 63 -9.91 3.89 3.23
C VAL A 63 -9.53 5.35 3.44
N ARG A 64 -8.22 5.63 3.59
CA ARG A 64 -7.72 7.00 3.77
C ARG A 64 -7.94 7.88 2.53
N ALA A 65 -7.71 7.34 1.34
CA ALA A 65 -8.00 8.05 0.10
C ALA A 65 -9.48 8.37 -0.04
N TYR A 66 -10.36 7.42 0.34
CA TYR A 66 -11.81 7.61 0.30
C TYR A 66 -12.29 8.65 1.33
N GLU A 67 -11.77 8.61 2.56
CA GLU A 67 -12.06 9.61 3.61
C GLU A 67 -11.69 11.03 3.13
N PHE A 68 -10.52 11.19 2.51
CA PHE A 68 -10.10 12.46 1.93
C PHE A 68 -10.98 12.89 0.75
N SER A 69 -11.33 11.95 -0.13
CA SER A 69 -12.13 12.25 -1.32
C SER A 69 -13.52 12.76 -0.96
N ILE A 70 -14.17 12.18 0.04
CA ILE A 70 -15.49 12.64 0.49
C ILE A 70 -15.42 13.97 1.25
N ASN A 71 -14.49 14.08 2.21
CA ASN A 71 -14.53 15.17 3.18
C ASN A 71 -13.75 16.42 2.75
N CYS A 72 -12.91 16.31 1.72
CA CYS A 72 -12.13 17.43 1.20
C CYS A 72 -12.34 17.61 -0.30
N GLU A 73 -11.91 16.63 -1.12
CA GLU A 73 -11.94 16.74 -2.58
C GLU A 73 -13.35 17.04 -3.12
N GLY A 74 -14.36 16.33 -2.63
CA GLY A 74 -15.75 16.53 -3.03
C GLY A 74 -16.28 17.92 -2.69
N TYR A 75 -15.92 18.45 -1.52
CA TYR A 75 -16.28 19.81 -1.11
C TYR A 75 -15.57 20.87 -1.95
N LEU A 76 -14.28 20.69 -2.23
CA LEU A 76 -13.53 21.56 -3.15
C LEU A 76 -14.14 21.55 -4.56
N LYS A 77 -14.55 20.38 -5.05
CA LYS A 77 -15.22 20.26 -6.35
C LYS A 77 -16.56 21.01 -6.36
N ARG A 78 -17.37 20.89 -5.31
CA ARG A 78 -18.64 21.62 -5.19
C ARG A 78 -18.44 23.13 -5.04
N ALA A 79 -17.40 23.57 -4.32
CA ALA A 79 -17.04 24.98 -4.24
C ALA A 79 -16.71 25.54 -5.64
N ALA A 80 -15.94 24.80 -6.45
CA ALA A 80 -15.57 25.20 -7.81
C ALA A 80 -16.76 25.20 -8.81
N ASP A 81 -17.74 24.33 -8.58
CA ASP A 81 -18.93 24.19 -9.42
C ASP A 81 -20.10 25.08 -8.95
N SER A 82 -19.95 25.79 -7.82
CA SER A 82 -20.96 26.67 -7.26
C SER A 82 -21.30 27.85 -8.18
N ASN A 83 -22.59 28.23 -8.20
CA ASN A 83 -23.11 29.34 -8.99
C ASN A 83 -23.33 30.62 -8.16
N THR A 84 -23.15 30.56 -6.84
CA THR A 84 -23.21 31.70 -5.93
C THR A 84 -21.97 31.75 -5.04
N ILE A 85 -21.62 32.94 -4.59
CA ILE A 85 -20.48 33.17 -3.70
C ILE A 85 -20.73 32.52 -2.34
N GLU A 86 -21.96 32.59 -1.85
CA GLU A 86 -22.35 32.06 -0.55
C GLU A 86 -22.20 30.53 -0.50
N LEU A 87 -22.57 29.83 -1.58
CA LEU A 87 -22.43 28.38 -1.67
C LEU A 87 -20.94 27.99 -1.82
N ALA A 88 -20.20 28.72 -2.64
CA ALA A 88 -18.77 28.50 -2.80
C ALA A 88 -18.01 28.62 -1.47
N ILE A 89 -18.33 29.65 -0.66
CA ILE A 89 -17.77 29.83 0.68
C ILE A 89 -18.14 28.66 1.58
N MET A 90 -19.42 28.29 1.67
CA MET A 90 -19.88 27.20 2.55
C MET A 90 -19.16 25.88 2.28
N GLU A 91 -19.01 25.52 1.01
CA GLU A 91 -18.34 24.28 0.60
C GLU A 91 -16.83 24.36 0.84
N LEU A 92 -16.20 25.49 0.53
CA LEU A 92 -14.77 25.72 0.76
C LEU A 92 -14.42 25.72 2.25
N ASP A 93 -15.28 26.31 3.10
CA ASP A 93 -15.16 26.31 4.56
C ASP A 93 -15.15 24.90 5.12
N THR A 94 -16.01 24.03 4.58
CA THR A 94 -16.09 22.64 5.04
C THR A 94 -14.81 21.87 4.66
N ALA A 95 -14.27 22.09 3.46
CA ALA A 95 -13.00 21.48 3.05
C ALA A 95 -11.82 21.97 3.91
N ILE A 96 -11.75 23.28 4.17
CA ILE A 96 -10.71 23.90 5.01
C ILE A 96 -10.79 23.39 6.45
N ALA A 97 -12.00 23.30 7.03
CA ALA A 97 -12.18 22.77 8.38
C ALA A 97 -11.71 21.31 8.51
N TYR A 98 -11.98 20.47 7.50
CA TYR A 98 -11.45 19.11 7.46
C TYR A 98 -9.91 19.10 7.41
N MET A 99 -9.30 19.97 6.60
CA MET A 99 -7.84 20.06 6.53
C MET A 99 -7.23 20.46 7.86
N GLU A 100 -7.82 21.43 8.56
CA GLU A 100 -7.39 21.86 9.89
C GLU A 100 -7.53 20.74 10.93
N GLU A 101 -8.66 20.02 10.93
CA GLU A 101 -8.89 18.88 11.82
C GLU A 101 -7.87 17.77 11.62
N LYS A 102 -7.50 17.48 10.37
CA LYS A 102 -6.52 16.44 10.02
C LYS A 102 -5.07 16.92 10.05
N GLY A 103 -4.80 18.19 10.36
CA GLY A 103 -3.45 18.76 10.34
C GLY A 103 -2.82 18.83 8.95
N LEU A 104 -3.65 18.96 7.91
CA LEU A 104 -3.26 19.12 6.50
C LEU A 104 -3.01 20.60 6.15
N THR A 105 -2.34 21.32 7.04
CA THR A 105 -2.12 22.77 6.93
C THR A 105 -0.67 23.14 6.66
N GLU A 106 0.25 22.21 6.89
CA GLU A 106 1.69 22.45 6.76
C GLU A 106 2.47 21.19 6.37
N GLY A 107 3.68 21.43 5.85
CA GLY A 107 4.64 20.39 5.49
C GLY A 107 4.57 19.96 4.03
N ILE A 108 5.25 18.85 3.73
CA ILE A 108 5.48 18.39 2.35
C ILE A 108 5.19 16.89 2.29
N VAL A 109 4.40 16.45 1.31
CA VAL A 109 3.98 15.04 1.17
C VAL A 109 5.10 14.15 0.61
N SER A 110 5.99 14.73 -0.19
CA SER A 110 7.06 14.00 -0.87
C SER A 110 8.06 13.35 0.09
N ILE A 111 8.44 12.11 -0.19
CA ILE A 111 9.45 11.38 0.59
C ILE A 111 10.88 11.75 0.15
N PHE A 112 11.13 11.77 -1.16
CA PHE A 112 12.49 11.92 -1.71
C PHE A 112 12.75 13.29 -2.34
N LEU A 113 11.80 13.79 -3.14
CA LEU A 113 11.98 15.00 -3.94
C LEU A 113 10.96 16.06 -3.52
N LYS A 114 11.45 17.11 -2.86
CA LYS A 114 10.65 18.29 -2.54
C LYS A 114 10.34 19.04 -3.83
N GLN A 115 9.09 18.96 -4.26
CA GLN A 115 8.59 19.68 -5.41
C GLN A 115 7.45 20.61 -4.95
N PRO A 116 7.28 21.79 -5.56
CA PRO A 116 6.25 22.75 -5.15
C PRO A 116 4.84 22.16 -5.14
N GLN A 117 4.50 21.26 -6.07
CA GLN A 117 3.18 20.61 -6.08
C GLN A 117 2.92 19.69 -4.88
N ASN A 118 3.95 19.34 -4.12
CA ASN A 118 3.84 18.46 -2.94
C ASN A 118 3.78 19.26 -1.62
N ASP A 119 3.80 20.59 -1.69
CA ASP A 119 3.76 21.49 -0.53
C ASP A 119 2.31 21.70 -0.05
N ILE A 120 2.02 21.20 1.14
CA ILE A 120 0.70 21.27 1.77
C ILE A 120 0.43 22.69 2.26
N ALA A 121 1.45 23.37 2.79
CA ALA A 121 1.29 24.72 3.31
C ALA A 121 0.92 25.69 2.18
N PHE A 122 1.61 25.59 1.04
CA PHE A 122 1.30 26.40 -0.13
C PHE A 122 -0.12 26.13 -0.65
N TRP A 123 -0.50 24.86 -0.75
CA TRP A 123 -1.84 24.48 -1.18
C TRP A 123 -2.92 25.01 -0.23
N TYR A 124 -2.79 24.77 1.08
CA TYR A 124 -3.72 25.26 2.10
C TYR A 124 -3.83 26.80 2.11
N GLN A 125 -2.70 27.50 2.01
CA GLN A 125 -2.68 28.97 1.96
C GLN A 125 -3.43 29.51 0.74
N ASN A 126 -3.31 28.86 -0.42
CA ASN A 126 -4.07 29.25 -1.61
C ASN A 126 -5.58 29.09 -1.38
N LEU A 127 -6.03 28.00 -0.75
CA LEU A 127 -7.45 27.79 -0.42
C LEU A 127 -7.97 28.87 0.52
N VAL A 128 -7.23 29.18 1.58
CA VAL A 128 -7.59 30.24 2.55
C VAL A 128 -7.60 31.61 1.88
N ALA A 129 -6.65 31.89 0.99
CA ALA A 129 -6.61 33.14 0.24
C ALA A 129 -7.81 33.26 -0.72
N SER A 130 -8.17 32.20 -1.45
CA SER A 130 -9.37 32.18 -2.30
C SER A 130 -10.65 32.37 -1.50
N ARG A 131 -10.74 31.75 -0.31
CA ARG A 131 -11.85 31.97 0.62
C ARG A 131 -11.94 33.43 1.06
N GLN A 132 -10.82 34.04 1.42
CA GLN A 132 -10.78 35.43 1.86
C GLN A 132 -11.14 36.40 0.72
N GLU A 133 -10.75 36.08 -0.51
CA GLU A 133 -11.14 36.83 -1.71
C GLU A 133 -12.66 36.81 -1.90
N LEU A 134 -13.30 35.64 -1.78
CA LEU A 134 -14.76 35.51 -1.85
C LEU A 134 -15.48 36.35 -0.78
N LEU A 135 -14.95 36.36 0.45
CA LEU A 135 -15.51 37.14 1.57
C LEU A 135 -15.33 38.65 1.41
N SER A 136 -14.34 39.09 0.63
CA SER A 136 -14.04 40.51 0.42
C SER A 136 -14.91 41.18 -0.65
N ILE A 137 -15.75 40.41 -1.34
CA ILE A 137 -16.64 40.91 -2.39
C ILE A 137 -17.71 41.80 -1.79
N ASN A 138 -17.94 42.96 -2.41
CA ASN A 138 -19.07 43.82 -2.05
C ASN A 138 -20.39 43.07 -2.30
N PRO A 139 -21.32 42.98 -1.33
CA PRO A 139 -22.64 42.38 -1.53
C PRO A 139 -23.39 42.94 -2.75
N ASP A 140 -23.20 44.24 -3.02
CA ASP A 140 -23.82 44.98 -4.13
C ASP A 140 -23.01 44.88 -5.45
N ALA A 141 -21.95 44.07 -5.48
CA ALA A 141 -21.16 43.81 -6.69
C ALA A 141 -22.05 43.31 -7.84
N GLY A 142 -21.73 43.77 -9.04
CA GLY A 142 -22.45 43.35 -10.25
C GLY A 142 -22.27 41.86 -10.54
N GLN A 143 -23.23 41.26 -11.26
CA GLN A 143 -23.18 39.83 -11.59
C GLN A 143 -21.90 39.41 -12.33
N LEU A 144 -21.35 40.29 -13.18
CA LEU A 144 -20.13 40.02 -13.92
C LEU A 144 -18.92 39.86 -12.98
N GLU A 145 -18.82 40.69 -11.95
CA GLU A 145 -17.74 40.62 -10.96
C GLU A 145 -17.83 39.34 -10.13
N LYS A 146 -19.05 38.99 -9.67
CA LYS A 146 -19.32 37.74 -8.96
C LYS A 146 -18.95 36.51 -9.82
N SER A 147 -19.33 36.53 -11.10
CA SER A 147 -19.00 35.46 -12.05
C SER A 147 -17.49 35.32 -12.28
N ASN A 148 -16.77 36.44 -12.41
CA ASN A 148 -15.32 36.42 -12.62
C ASN A 148 -14.57 35.83 -11.42
N ILE A 149 -14.99 36.15 -10.20
CA ILE A 149 -14.33 35.61 -9.01
C ILE A 149 -14.62 34.12 -8.84
N LEU A 150 -15.85 33.67 -9.10
CA LEU A 150 -16.18 32.24 -9.11
C LEU A 150 -15.41 31.48 -10.20
N MET A 151 -15.18 32.10 -11.36
CA MET A 151 -14.33 31.52 -12.41
C MET A 151 -12.87 31.39 -11.95
N LYS A 152 -12.31 32.43 -11.32
CA LYS A 152 -10.96 32.39 -10.74
C LYS A 152 -10.82 31.32 -9.66
N LEU A 153 -11.84 31.18 -8.79
CA LEU A 153 -11.88 30.11 -7.79
C LEU A 153 -11.81 28.74 -8.48
N ARG A 154 -12.63 28.53 -9.52
CA ARG A 154 -12.62 27.28 -10.28
C ARG A 154 -11.25 26.96 -10.88
N GLU A 155 -10.57 27.94 -11.46
CA GLU A 155 -9.22 27.77 -12.02
C GLU A 155 -8.16 27.49 -10.95
N THR A 156 -8.37 28.00 -9.73
CA THR A 156 -7.47 27.73 -8.60
C THR A 156 -7.66 26.32 -8.06
N LEU A 157 -8.92 25.87 -7.93
CA LEU A 157 -9.25 24.59 -7.36
C LEU A 157 -9.12 23.42 -8.34
N LEU A 158 -9.31 23.67 -9.64
CA LEU A 158 -9.36 22.63 -10.66
C LEU A 158 -8.30 22.82 -11.73
N ASP A 159 -7.62 21.73 -12.08
CA ASP A 159 -6.86 21.59 -13.31
C ASP A 159 -7.63 20.63 -14.23
N SER A 160 -8.05 21.14 -15.39
CA SER A 160 -8.79 20.35 -16.38
C SER A 160 -10.06 19.69 -15.83
N GLY A 161 -10.70 20.32 -14.84
CA GLY A 161 -11.92 19.83 -14.19
C GLY A 161 -11.70 18.90 -12.99
N VAL A 162 -10.44 18.54 -12.71
CA VAL A 162 -10.03 17.69 -11.58
C VAL A 162 -9.48 18.55 -10.46
N VAL A 163 -9.83 18.25 -9.21
CA VAL A 163 -9.33 19.00 -8.06
C VAL A 163 -7.82 18.84 -7.95
N THR A 164 -7.10 19.95 -7.82
CA THR A 164 -5.66 19.94 -7.61
C THR A 164 -5.35 19.78 -6.14
N TYR A 165 -4.52 18.80 -5.79
CA TYR A 165 -4.02 18.61 -4.43
C TYR A 165 -2.68 17.85 -4.44
N PRO A 166 -1.84 17.99 -3.40
CA PRO A 166 -0.60 17.24 -3.26
C PRO A 166 -0.80 15.71 -3.29
N GLU A 167 -0.11 15.01 -4.19
CA GLU A 167 -0.25 13.56 -4.32
C GLU A 167 0.15 12.82 -3.04
N GLY A 168 -0.76 11.98 -2.52
CA GLY A 168 -0.52 11.21 -1.30
C GLY A 168 -0.87 11.94 0.00
N ILE A 169 -1.49 13.11 -0.07
CA ILE A 169 -1.93 13.89 1.10
C ILE A 169 -2.88 13.10 2.03
N SER A 170 -3.63 12.15 1.49
CA SER A 170 -4.59 11.32 2.25
C SER A 170 -3.95 10.47 3.36
N ILE A 171 -2.65 10.19 3.27
CA ILE A 171 -1.90 9.42 4.28
C ILE A 171 -0.85 10.27 5.03
N TYR A 172 -0.85 11.58 4.82
CA TYR A 172 -0.02 12.51 5.55
C TYR A 172 -0.38 12.52 7.05
N PRO A 173 0.60 12.65 7.97
CA PRO A 173 2.04 12.85 7.77
C PRO A 173 2.86 11.56 7.61
N ASN A 174 2.21 10.40 7.55
CA ASN A 174 2.88 9.10 7.66
C ASN A 174 3.36 8.52 6.32
N ASN A 175 3.51 9.33 5.28
CA ASN A 175 3.88 8.89 3.93
C ASN A 175 5.11 7.97 3.91
N LEU A 176 6.17 8.34 4.64
CA LEU A 176 7.38 7.54 4.74
C LEU A 176 7.12 6.16 5.37
N LEU A 177 6.33 6.11 6.44
CA LEU A 177 6.00 4.86 7.12
C LEU A 177 5.19 3.94 6.20
N TYR A 178 4.17 4.46 5.53
CA TYR A 178 3.40 3.70 4.54
C TYR A 178 4.28 3.19 3.40
N PHE A 179 5.22 4.00 2.93
CA PHE A 179 6.14 3.59 1.87
C PHE A 179 7.05 2.44 2.32
N ILE A 180 7.72 2.57 3.47
CA ILE A 180 8.60 1.53 4.02
C ILE A 180 7.81 0.25 4.30
N TRP A 181 6.63 0.36 4.92
CA TRP A 181 5.78 -0.79 5.23
C TRP A 181 5.30 -1.52 3.97
N GLY A 182 4.93 -0.78 2.92
CA GLY A 182 4.57 -1.35 1.62
C GLY A 182 5.73 -2.12 1.00
N ILE A 183 6.92 -1.51 0.93
CA ILE A 183 8.13 -2.17 0.40
C ILE A 183 8.47 -3.42 1.21
N ALA A 184 8.51 -3.33 2.54
CA ALA A 184 8.86 -4.44 3.40
C ALA A 184 7.88 -5.62 3.23
N SER A 185 6.58 -5.34 3.12
CA SER A 185 5.56 -6.37 2.94
C SER A 185 5.69 -7.06 1.58
N ILE A 186 5.84 -6.28 0.49
CA ILE A 186 5.98 -6.82 -0.87
C ILE A 186 7.27 -7.64 -1.01
N LEU A 187 8.41 -7.12 -0.53
CA LEU A 187 9.67 -7.88 -0.56
C LEU A 187 9.58 -9.15 0.29
N GLY A 188 8.91 -9.10 1.43
CA GLY A 188 8.65 -10.26 2.27
C GLY A 188 7.89 -11.36 1.50
N VAL A 189 6.82 -11.00 0.78
CA VAL A 189 6.07 -11.94 -0.09
C VAL A 189 6.97 -12.50 -1.18
N CYS A 190 7.73 -11.66 -1.89
CA CYS A 190 8.59 -12.09 -2.99
C CYS A 190 9.69 -13.05 -2.51
N ILE A 191 10.39 -12.72 -1.42
CA ILE A 191 11.50 -13.52 -0.89
C ILE A 191 10.99 -14.86 -0.38
N THR A 192 9.92 -14.86 0.43
CA THR A 192 9.37 -16.10 0.98
C THR A 192 8.70 -16.96 -0.10
N GLY A 193 8.04 -16.34 -1.07
CA GLY A 193 7.46 -17.02 -2.23
C GLY A 193 8.52 -17.65 -3.13
N TYR A 194 9.60 -16.92 -3.44
CA TYR A 194 10.73 -17.45 -4.20
C TYR A 194 11.41 -18.61 -3.48
N TYR A 195 11.64 -18.49 -2.16
CA TYR A 195 12.18 -19.58 -1.35
C TYR A 195 11.28 -20.84 -1.41
N LEU A 196 9.96 -20.66 -1.29
CA LEU A 196 9.01 -21.77 -1.37
C LEU A 196 9.05 -22.43 -2.76
N TYR A 197 9.11 -21.63 -3.82
CA TYR A 197 9.22 -22.12 -5.21
C TYR A 197 10.46 -23.00 -5.40
N ILE A 198 11.66 -22.52 -5.06
CA ILE A 198 12.90 -23.31 -5.20
C ILE A 198 12.90 -24.54 -4.27
N SER A 199 12.21 -24.48 -3.12
CA SER A 199 12.11 -25.63 -2.20
C SER A 199 11.17 -26.73 -2.71
N THR A 200 10.36 -26.44 -3.74
CA THR A 200 9.48 -27.43 -4.38
C THR A 200 10.09 -28.06 -5.62
N GLU A 201 11.12 -27.45 -6.22
CA GLU A 201 11.79 -28.07 -7.35
C GLU A 201 12.61 -29.28 -6.89
N PRO A 202 12.37 -30.48 -7.46
CA PRO A 202 13.25 -31.61 -7.23
C PRO A 202 14.62 -31.30 -7.81
N SER A 203 15.63 -31.17 -6.95
CA SER A 203 17.02 -30.90 -7.33
C SER A 203 17.42 -31.74 -8.54
N SER A 204 17.60 -31.12 -9.71
CA SER A 204 17.99 -31.80 -10.95
C SER A 204 19.29 -32.61 -10.82
N PHE A 205 20.08 -32.31 -9.79
CA PHE A 205 21.31 -33.03 -9.42
C PHE A 205 21.09 -34.49 -9.01
N SER A 206 19.91 -34.87 -8.48
CA SER A 206 19.59 -36.27 -8.18
C SER A 206 19.19 -37.08 -9.41
N ARG A 207 18.90 -36.44 -10.55
CA ARG A 207 18.59 -37.14 -11.81
C ARG A 207 19.83 -37.58 -12.58
N ILE A 208 20.97 -36.88 -12.43
CA ILE A 208 22.17 -37.15 -13.24
C ILE A 208 22.91 -38.41 -12.76
N ASN A 209 22.89 -38.72 -11.47
CA ASN A 209 23.58 -39.91 -10.95
C ASN A 209 22.92 -41.25 -11.34
N ASN A 210 21.63 -41.27 -11.68
CA ASN A 210 20.96 -42.50 -12.14
C ASN A 210 21.26 -42.87 -13.61
N TYR A 211 21.93 -42.00 -14.37
CA TYR A 211 22.31 -42.29 -15.76
C TYR A 211 23.78 -42.70 -15.94
N ARG A 212 24.57 -42.70 -14.85
CA ARG A 212 25.98 -43.09 -14.90
C ARG A 212 26.25 -44.57 -14.59
N ASP A 213 25.20 -45.31 -14.23
CA ASP A 213 25.26 -46.73 -13.87
C ASP A 213 24.67 -47.66 -14.97
N PHE A 214 24.53 -47.17 -16.21
CA PHE A 214 24.14 -47.97 -17.39
C PHE A 214 25.25 -47.97 -18.45
#